data_AF-A0A7Y2RDT8-F1
#
_entry.id   AF-A0A7Y2RDT8-F1
#
_cell.length_a   1.000
_cell.length_b   1.000
_cell.length_c   1.000
_cell.angle_alpha   90.00
_cell.angle_beta   90.00
_cell.angle_gamma   90.00
#
_symmetry.space_group_name_H-M   'P 1'
#
loop_
_entity.id
_entity.type
_entity.pdbx_description
1 polymer ?
#
loop_
_entity_poly.entity_id
_entity_poly.type
_entity_poly.pdbx_seq_one_letter_code
_entity_poly.pdbx_strand_id
1 'polypeptide(L)'
;MSCGFFIPSSLNYPGWVSAIPVFSAFFFILFGSQFQEKNFLKEFLETKFMQKMGELSFTIYLWHWPLLIFTQYYLNDTNISLSHGLLIIATAICFAYFTHKFIEDPTLKYLRACSKKKTLSIITLVIISIASLGICVRFKMLNEANKYFGNSIEYLEANTMPIEKANIVPTLKSLVLSNYDRPHAITHCLSGPICTYGNKNSDFTVALVGASHAAQWQPVLEHAANKYKFKLVTILSLPKDITIEKIDKIKPKVVITTSTLTNDKNANEILNEIELWKKLTNAGINVIGIRDNPRFSIYQNACISKNKDNLLICSLDKDQVLTKQYIAKKYEKEIQGFHAVDLTSLICFEKSCPATVNGYTIYYDRHHFSNSFMKYISEAATNEIVKQAPNILNK
;
A
#
# COMPACT_ATOMS: atom_id res chain seq x y z
N MET A 1 29.72 -7.76 1.52
CA MET A 1 29.03 -7.69 2.84
C MET A 1 28.67 -6.26 3.24
N SER A 2 29.45 -5.23 2.86
CA SER A 2 29.18 -3.83 3.25
C SER A 2 28.09 -3.12 2.44
N CYS A 3 27.63 -3.67 1.31
CA CYS A 3 26.68 -3.01 0.41
C CYS A 3 25.39 -2.57 1.11
N GLY A 4 24.91 -3.32 2.12
CA GLY A 4 23.71 -2.97 2.89
C GLY A 4 23.85 -1.69 3.73
N PHE A 5 25.08 -1.29 4.09
CA PHE A 5 25.33 -0.03 4.80
C PHE A 5 25.35 1.19 3.87
N PHE A 6 25.59 0.97 2.57
CA PHE A 6 25.74 2.04 1.57
C PHE A 6 24.53 2.19 0.65
N ILE A 7 23.54 1.29 0.75
CA ILE A 7 22.28 1.41 0.01
C ILE A 7 21.29 2.19 0.89
N PRO A 8 21.02 3.48 0.61
CA PRO A 8 20.05 4.24 1.36
C PRO A 8 18.64 3.67 1.20
N SER A 9 17.85 3.73 2.27
CA SER A 9 16.46 3.26 2.31
C SER A 9 15.51 4.04 1.38
N SER A 10 15.98 5.13 0.77
CA SER A 10 15.25 5.94 -0.21
C SER A 10 15.26 5.35 -1.63
N LEU A 11 16.13 4.37 -1.91
CA LEU A 11 16.15 3.68 -3.20
C LEU A 11 15.14 2.53 -3.19
N ASN A 12 14.33 2.43 -4.25
CA ASN A 12 13.38 1.34 -4.42
C ASN A 12 14.11 -0.02 -4.43
N TYR A 13 13.83 -0.85 -3.42
CA TYR A 13 14.39 -2.19 -3.26
C TYR A 13 13.26 -3.22 -3.11
N PRO A 14 13.31 -4.38 -3.79
CA PRO A 14 14.31 -4.78 -4.80
C PRO A 14 14.13 -4.01 -6.12
N GLY A 15 15.24 -3.78 -6.84
CA GLY A 15 15.28 -3.02 -8.08
C GLY A 15 16.62 -3.19 -8.79
N TRP A 16 16.99 -2.28 -9.69
CA TRP A 16 18.31 -2.33 -10.34
C TRP A 16 19.47 -2.31 -9.32
N VAL A 17 19.26 -1.70 -8.16
CA VAL A 17 20.22 -1.65 -7.05
C VAL A 17 20.56 -3.05 -6.51
N SER A 18 19.64 -4.02 -6.63
CA SER A 18 19.89 -5.42 -6.28
C SER A 18 20.96 -6.07 -7.16
N ALA A 19 21.30 -5.48 -8.31
CA ALA A 19 22.42 -5.92 -9.13
C ALA A 19 23.77 -5.79 -8.40
N ILE A 20 23.93 -4.81 -7.51
CA ILE A 20 25.18 -4.57 -6.77
C ILE A 20 25.57 -5.80 -5.92
N PRO A 21 24.74 -6.29 -4.97
CA PRO A 21 25.08 -7.49 -4.22
C PRO A 21 25.15 -8.75 -5.09
N VAL A 22 24.34 -8.85 -6.15
CA VAL A 22 24.36 -10.01 -7.07
C VAL A 22 25.67 -10.09 -7.84
N PHE A 23 26.10 -9.00 -8.49
CA PHE A 23 27.38 -8.95 -9.20
C PHE A 23 28.56 -9.08 -8.25
N SER A 24 28.46 -8.56 -7.02
CA SER A 24 29.48 -8.77 -5.99
C SER A 24 29.64 -10.25 -5.66
N ALA A 25 28.55 -10.99 -5.44
CA ALA A 25 28.59 -12.43 -5.19
C ALA A 25 29.10 -13.20 -6.43
N PHE A 26 28.65 -12.81 -7.62
CA PHE A 26 29.11 -13.40 -8.89
C PHE A 26 30.62 -13.27 -9.07
N PHE A 27 31.16 -12.04 -8.95
CA PHE A 27 32.59 -11.80 -9.08
C PHE A 27 33.39 -12.46 -7.95
N PHE A 28 32.82 -12.53 -6.74
CA PHE A 28 33.45 -13.25 -5.63
C PHE A 28 33.60 -14.75 -5.92
N ILE A 29 32.58 -15.39 -6.51
CA ILE A 29 32.65 -16.80 -6.91
C ILE A 29 33.60 -16.99 -8.11
N LEU A 30 33.53 -16.10 -9.10
CA LEU A 30 34.28 -16.22 -10.35
C LEU A 30 35.79 -15.98 -10.17
N PHE A 31 36.17 -15.00 -9.36
CA PHE A 31 37.57 -14.64 -9.11
C PHE A 31 38.12 -15.18 -7.79
N GLY A 32 37.27 -15.66 -6.88
CA GLY A 32 37.68 -16.14 -5.55
C GLY A 32 38.66 -17.31 -5.60
N SER A 33 38.57 -18.17 -6.63
CA SER A 33 39.51 -19.29 -6.82
C SER A 33 40.86 -18.87 -7.39
N GLN A 34 41.00 -17.64 -7.90
CA GLN A 34 42.24 -17.12 -8.49
C GLN A 34 43.16 -16.44 -7.47
N PHE A 35 42.64 -16.09 -6.29
CA PHE A 35 43.45 -15.56 -5.19
C PHE A 35 44.22 -16.71 -4.51
N GLN A 36 45.49 -16.86 -4.88
CA GLN A 36 46.41 -17.83 -4.26
C GLN A 36 46.94 -17.38 -2.90
N GLU A 37 46.90 -16.08 -2.58
CA GLU A 37 47.36 -15.57 -1.29
C GLU A 37 46.43 -15.98 -0.15
N LYS A 38 47.04 -16.45 0.96
CA LYS A 38 46.32 -16.70 2.21
C LYS A 38 45.88 -15.37 2.81
N ASN A 39 44.58 -15.14 2.84
CA ASN A 39 43.98 -14.00 3.50
C ASN A 39 42.93 -14.51 4.50
N PHE A 40 42.84 -13.87 5.67
CA PHE A 40 41.90 -14.18 6.74
C PHE A 40 40.46 -14.38 6.24
N LEU A 41 40.01 -13.56 5.30
CA LEU A 41 38.65 -13.67 4.73
C LEU A 41 38.43 -15.00 3.99
N LYS A 42 39.44 -15.47 3.27
CA LYS A 42 39.38 -16.76 2.57
C LYS A 42 39.34 -17.91 3.57
N GLU A 43 40.23 -17.90 4.56
CA GLU A 43 40.29 -18.93 5.60
C GLU A 43 38.99 -19.00 6.42
N PHE A 44 38.39 -17.85 6.73
CA PHE A 44 37.11 -17.77 7.43
C PHE A 44 35.95 -18.36 6.62
N LEU A 45 35.86 -18.02 5.33
CA LEU A 45 34.81 -18.52 4.45
C LEU A 45 34.99 -20.00 4.06
N GLU A 46 36.24 -20.49 4.08
CA GLU A 46 36.56 -21.91 3.89
C GLU A 46 36.28 -22.77 5.12
N THR A 47 35.90 -22.18 6.26
CA THR A 47 35.48 -22.95 7.43
C THR A 47 34.24 -23.80 7.10
N LYS A 48 34.21 -25.03 7.62
CA LYS A 48 33.05 -25.94 7.48
C LYS A 48 31.75 -25.31 7.98
N PHE A 49 31.84 -24.45 8.99
CA PHE A 49 30.68 -23.72 9.51
C PHE A 49 30.10 -22.76 8.46
N MET A 50 30.95 -21.93 7.84
CA MET A 50 30.48 -20.96 6.84
C MET A 50 29.97 -21.62 5.58
N GLN A 51 30.61 -22.69 5.12
CA GLN A 51 30.13 -23.47 3.97
C GLN A 51 28.75 -24.08 4.26
N LYS A 52 28.57 -24.68 5.45
CA LYS A 52 27.29 -25.29 5.85
C LYS A 52 26.17 -24.26 6.04
N MET A 53 26.49 -23.08 6.56
CA MET A 53 25.53 -21.97 6.59
C MET A 53 25.15 -21.50 5.18
N GLY A 54 26.11 -21.49 4.24
CA GLY A 54 25.85 -21.23 2.84
C GLY A 54 24.92 -22.28 2.20
N GLU A 55 25.14 -23.55 2.47
CA GLU A 55 24.29 -24.66 2.00
C GLU A 55 22.85 -24.54 2.53
N LEU A 56 22.66 -24.14 3.79
CA LEU A 56 21.34 -23.95 4.39
C LEU A 56 20.68 -22.61 4.05
N SER A 57 21.37 -21.69 3.39
CA SER A 57 20.90 -20.31 3.20
C SER A 57 19.53 -20.23 2.51
N PHE A 58 19.29 -21.06 1.50
CA PHE A 58 18.02 -21.13 0.79
C PHE A 58 16.88 -21.67 1.67
N THR A 59 17.11 -22.73 2.43
CA THR A 59 16.09 -23.32 3.31
C THR A 59 15.82 -22.46 4.54
N ILE A 60 16.82 -21.74 5.05
CA ILE A 60 16.62 -20.70 6.08
C ILE A 60 15.73 -19.58 5.53
N TYR A 61 15.99 -19.12 4.31
CA TYR A 61 15.16 -18.13 3.64
C TYR A 61 13.70 -18.60 3.54
N LEU A 62 13.45 -19.88 3.25
CA LEU A 62 12.10 -20.45 3.19
C LEU A 62 11.35 -20.38 4.53
N TRP A 63 12.02 -20.61 5.66
CA TRP A 63 11.35 -20.79 6.95
C TRP A 63 11.29 -19.55 7.85
N HIS A 64 12.30 -18.67 7.78
CA HIS A 64 12.36 -17.53 8.69
C HIS A 64 11.15 -16.59 8.53
N TRP A 65 10.69 -16.35 7.29
CA TRP A 65 9.60 -15.43 7.01
C TRP A 65 8.23 -15.99 7.44
N PRO A 66 7.85 -17.23 7.09
CA PRO A 66 6.64 -17.84 7.64
C PRO A 66 6.61 -17.84 9.16
N LEU A 67 7.69 -18.25 9.83
CA LEU A 67 7.76 -18.27 11.30
C LEU A 67 7.58 -16.88 11.90
N LEU A 68 8.18 -15.85 11.30
CA LEU A 68 8.00 -14.46 11.71
C LEU A 68 6.52 -14.03 11.59
N ILE A 69 5.90 -14.25 10.43
CA ILE A 69 4.52 -13.85 10.18
C ILE A 69 3.55 -14.60 11.11
N PHE A 70 3.74 -15.92 11.30
CA PHE A 70 2.92 -16.69 12.24
C PHE A 70 3.08 -16.19 13.68
N THR A 71 4.29 -15.85 14.10
CA THR A 71 4.53 -15.32 15.45
C THR A 71 3.83 -13.97 15.64
N GLN A 72 3.98 -13.05 14.67
CA GLN A 72 3.27 -11.75 14.69
C GLN A 72 1.75 -11.94 14.74
N TYR A 73 1.23 -12.91 13.98
CA TYR A 73 -0.19 -13.24 13.96
C TYR A 73 -0.70 -13.78 15.31
N TYR A 74 0.01 -14.73 15.92
CA TYR A 74 -0.41 -15.29 17.21
C TYR A 74 -0.28 -14.30 18.37
N LEU A 75 0.76 -13.46 18.36
CA LEU A 75 1.00 -12.45 19.41
C LEU A 75 0.17 -11.17 19.22
N ASN A 76 -0.40 -10.94 18.03
CA ASN A 76 -1.02 -9.67 17.62
C ASN A 76 -0.10 -8.46 17.78
N ASP A 77 1.20 -8.68 17.64
CA ASP A 77 2.20 -7.63 17.76
C ASP A 77 3.10 -7.67 16.53
N THR A 78 3.21 -6.52 15.86
CA THR A 78 4.13 -6.34 14.73
C THR A 78 5.56 -6.08 15.20
N ASN A 79 5.76 -5.70 16.46
CA ASN A 79 7.06 -5.42 17.06
C ASN A 79 7.58 -6.66 17.79
N ILE A 80 8.39 -7.45 17.09
CA ILE A 80 9.02 -8.63 17.68
C ILE A 80 10.20 -8.21 18.56
N SER A 81 10.08 -8.46 19.85
CA SER A 81 11.19 -8.26 20.80
C SER A 81 12.41 -9.13 20.43
N LEU A 82 13.60 -8.74 20.88
CA LEU A 82 14.85 -9.45 20.59
C LEU A 82 14.80 -10.95 20.94
N SER A 83 14.20 -11.33 22.07
CA SER A 83 14.09 -12.74 22.50
C SER A 83 13.27 -13.58 21.52
N HIS A 84 12.08 -13.11 21.15
CA HIS A 84 11.24 -13.73 20.13
C HIS A 84 11.95 -13.81 18.77
N GLY A 85 12.68 -12.75 18.37
CA GLY A 85 13.47 -12.75 17.13
C GLY A 85 14.55 -13.83 17.11
N LEU A 86 15.30 -13.99 18.21
CA LEU A 86 16.30 -15.05 18.36
C LEU A 86 15.67 -16.45 18.31
N LEU A 87 14.51 -16.63 18.95
CA LEU A 87 13.78 -17.89 18.93
C LEU A 87 13.29 -18.25 17.51
N ILE A 88 12.77 -17.28 16.76
CA ILE A 88 12.36 -17.47 15.36
C ILE A 88 13.54 -17.92 14.50
N ILE A 89 14.71 -17.26 14.63
CA ILE A 89 15.91 -17.63 13.87
C ILE A 89 16.39 -19.03 14.23
N ALA A 90 16.46 -19.37 15.53
CA ALA A 90 16.87 -20.70 15.98
C ALA A 90 15.93 -21.79 15.44
N THR A 91 14.62 -21.54 15.48
CA THR A 91 13.59 -22.45 14.94
C THR A 91 13.72 -22.57 13.41
N ALA A 92 13.94 -21.47 12.71
CA ALA A 92 14.13 -21.45 11.26
C ALA A 92 15.36 -22.26 10.84
N ILE A 93 16.49 -22.14 11.55
CA ILE A 93 17.70 -22.93 11.29
C ILE A 93 17.44 -24.43 11.53
N CYS A 94 16.71 -24.77 12.59
CA CYS A 94 16.33 -26.16 12.87
C CYS A 94 15.48 -26.76 11.73
N PHE A 95 14.43 -26.06 11.32
CA PHE A 95 13.59 -26.49 10.20
C PHE A 95 14.34 -26.50 8.87
N ALA A 96 15.24 -25.55 8.65
CA ALA A 96 16.10 -25.53 7.48
C ALA A 96 17.03 -26.74 7.45
N TYR A 97 17.66 -27.10 8.56
CA TYR A 97 18.52 -28.27 8.64
C TYR A 97 17.78 -29.57 8.29
N PHE A 98 16.58 -29.77 8.85
CA PHE A 98 15.78 -30.96 8.56
C PHE A 98 15.26 -30.97 7.11
N THR A 99 14.75 -29.83 6.64
CA THR A 99 14.30 -29.68 5.24
C THR A 99 15.42 -29.96 4.27
N HIS A 100 16.61 -29.40 4.53
CA HIS A 100 17.78 -29.60 3.70
C HIS A 100 18.19 -31.07 3.66
N LYS A 101 18.36 -31.70 4.83
CA LYS A 101 18.84 -33.08 4.97
C LYS A 101 17.87 -34.11 4.36
N PHE A 102 16.57 -33.92 4.54
CA PHE A 102 15.56 -34.93 4.17
C PHE A 102 14.85 -34.65 2.85
N ILE A 103 14.81 -33.41 2.38
CA ILE A 103 14.07 -33.03 1.17
C ILE A 103 15.05 -32.51 0.11
N GLU A 104 15.79 -31.46 0.40
CA GLU A 104 16.62 -30.78 -0.59
C GLU A 104 17.77 -31.66 -1.09
N ASP A 105 18.61 -32.16 -0.20
CA ASP A 105 19.79 -32.97 -0.53
C ASP A 105 19.43 -34.25 -1.29
N PRO A 106 18.46 -35.08 -0.84
CA PRO A 106 18.05 -36.26 -1.57
C PRO A 106 17.49 -35.93 -2.95
N THR A 107 16.69 -34.86 -3.05
CA THR A 107 16.09 -34.42 -4.33
C THR A 107 17.16 -33.95 -5.30
N LEU A 108 18.10 -33.12 -4.85
CA LEU A 108 19.20 -32.63 -5.68
C LEU A 108 20.11 -33.76 -6.15
N LYS A 109 20.44 -34.72 -5.26
CA LYS A 109 21.22 -35.92 -5.64
C LYS A 109 20.50 -36.74 -6.69
N TYR A 110 19.20 -36.98 -6.53
CA TYR A 110 18.39 -37.71 -7.50
C TYR A 110 18.30 -37.00 -8.86
N LEU A 111 18.05 -35.68 -8.87
CA LEU A 111 17.94 -34.90 -10.11
C LEU A 111 19.28 -34.77 -10.84
N ARG A 112 20.40 -34.71 -10.10
CA ARG A 112 21.77 -34.71 -10.69
C ARG A 112 22.16 -36.07 -11.27
N ALA A 113 21.63 -37.17 -10.72
CA ALA A 113 21.84 -38.51 -11.26
C ALA A 113 21.00 -38.80 -12.53
N CYS A 114 19.96 -38.02 -12.78
CA CYS A 114 19.13 -38.14 -13.98
C CYS A 114 19.77 -37.47 -15.21
N SER A 115 19.36 -37.91 -16.40
CA SER A 115 19.76 -37.23 -17.64
C SER A 115 19.14 -35.82 -17.71
N LYS A 116 19.84 -34.85 -18.34
CA LYS A 116 19.37 -33.46 -18.46
C LYS A 116 17.93 -33.35 -19.01
N LYS A 117 17.57 -34.20 -19.99
CA LYS A 117 16.21 -34.25 -20.56
C LYS A 117 15.18 -34.69 -19.51
N LYS A 118 15.46 -35.75 -18.75
CA LYS A 118 14.57 -36.26 -17.70
C LYS A 118 14.40 -35.24 -16.56
N THR A 119 15.49 -34.60 -16.14
CA THR A 119 15.46 -33.54 -15.12
C THR A 119 14.60 -32.35 -15.57
N LEU A 120 14.76 -31.90 -16.82
CA LEU A 120 13.95 -30.81 -17.36
C LEU A 120 12.45 -31.19 -17.42
N SER A 121 12.13 -32.39 -17.89
CA SER A 121 10.74 -32.88 -17.92
C SER A 121 10.10 -32.95 -16.53
N ILE A 122 10.83 -33.42 -15.51
CA ILE A 122 10.33 -33.46 -14.13
C ILE A 122 10.06 -32.05 -13.61
N ILE A 123 11.00 -31.11 -13.79
CA ILE A 123 10.85 -29.71 -13.36
C ILE A 123 9.63 -29.08 -14.04
N THR A 124 9.49 -29.25 -15.36
CA THR A 124 8.35 -28.71 -16.11
C THR A 124 7.02 -29.30 -15.64
N LEU A 125 6.95 -30.61 -15.39
CA LEU A 125 5.75 -31.27 -14.88
C LEU A 125 5.34 -30.72 -13.51
N VAL A 126 6.30 -30.54 -12.60
CA VAL A 126 6.05 -29.98 -11.27
C VAL A 126 5.55 -28.54 -11.37
N ILE A 127 6.17 -27.70 -12.19
CA ILE A 127 5.73 -26.31 -12.40
C ILE A 127 4.30 -26.26 -12.96
N ILE A 128 4.00 -27.07 -13.98
CA ILE A 128 2.64 -27.13 -14.57
C ILE A 128 1.62 -27.59 -13.54
N SER A 129 1.97 -28.58 -12.71
CA SER A 129 1.07 -29.11 -11.67
C SER A 129 0.75 -28.05 -10.62
N ILE A 130 1.78 -27.33 -10.14
CA ILE A 130 1.62 -26.24 -9.16
C ILE A 130 0.81 -25.10 -9.77
N ALA A 131 1.10 -24.69 -11.00
CA ALA A 131 0.37 -23.64 -11.70
C ALA A 131 -1.11 -24.01 -11.91
N SER A 132 -1.38 -25.24 -12.35
CA SER A 132 -2.73 -25.76 -12.56
C SER A 132 -3.53 -25.78 -11.26
N LEU A 133 -2.94 -26.26 -10.16
CA LEU A 133 -3.57 -26.24 -8.84
C LEU A 133 -3.86 -24.80 -8.40
N GLY A 134 -2.91 -23.88 -8.56
CA GLY A 134 -3.09 -22.47 -8.24
C GLY A 134 -4.22 -21.80 -9.04
N ILE A 135 -4.32 -22.11 -10.34
CA ILE A 135 -5.40 -21.64 -11.21
C ILE A 135 -6.75 -22.20 -10.76
N CYS A 136 -6.82 -23.50 -10.46
CA CYS A 136 -8.06 -24.16 -10.03
C CYS A 136 -8.58 -23.60 -8.70
N VAL A 137 -7.69 -23.44 -7.71
CA VAL A 137 -8.00 -22.82 -6.42
C VAL A 137 -8.51 -21.40 -6.62
N ARG A 138 -7.83 -20.60 -7.47
CA ARG A 138 -8.26 -19.24 -7.80
C ARG A 138 -9.65 -19.20 -8.40
N PHE A 139 -9.95 -20.04 -9.40
CA PHE A 139 -11.27 -20.07 -10.04
C PHE A 139 -12.37 -20.49 -9.06
N LYS A 140 -12.13 -21.51 -8.23
CA LYS A 140 -13.09 -21.94 -7.22
C LYS A 140 -13.40 -20.82 -6.22
N MET A 141 -12.37 -20.14 -5.74
CA MET A 141 -12.53 -18.98 -4.85
C MET A 141 -13.31 -17.83 -5.49
N LEU A 142 -13.05 -17.52 -6.78
CA LEU A 142 -13.77 -16.47 -7.49
C LEU A 142 -15.26 -16.81 -7.69
N ASN A 143 -15.59 -18.07 -7.98
CA ASN A 143 -16.97 -18.52 -8.13
C ASN A 143 -17.73 -18.50 -6.81
N GLU A 144 -17.11 -18.96 -5.72
CA GLU A 144 -17.69 -18.84 -4.37
C GLU A 144 -17.90 -17.36 -4.01
N ALA A 145 -16.92 -16.48 -4.30
CA ALA A 145 -17.06 -15.05 -4.08
C ALA A 145 -18.27 -14.46 -4.82
N ASN A 146 -18.43 -14.73 -6.12
CA ASN A 146 -19.52 -14.15 -6.89
C ASN A 146 -20.92 -14.61 -6.41
N LYS A 147 -21.04 -15.82 -5.85
CA LYS A 147 -22.30 -16.36 -5.35
C LYS A 147 -22.80 -15.70 -4.07
N TYR A 148 -21.90 -15.19 -3.21
CA TYR A 148 -22.27 -14.58 -1.94
C TYR A 148 -22.54 -13.06 -2.00
N PHE A 149 -22.14 -12.38 -3.09
CA PHE A 149 -22.13 -10.90 -3.12
C PHE A 149 -22.92 -10.28 -4.29
N GLY A 150 -23.97 -10.96 -4.77
CA GLY A 150 -24.80 -10.51 -5.88
C GLY A 150 -25.78 -9.37 -5.60
N ASN A 151 -25.91 -8.89 -4.36
CA ASN A 151 -26.86 -7.84 -4.00
C ASN A 151 -26.13 -6.58 -3.52
N SER A 152 -26.00 -5.59 -4.39
CA SER A 152 -25.54 -4.24 -4.06
C SER A 152 -26.71 -3.40 -3.52
N ILE A 153 -26.60 -2.91 -2.28
CA ILE A 153 -27.44 -1.80 -1.77
C ILE A 153 -26.77 -0.48 -2.17
N GLU A 154 -27.59 0.47 -2.61
CA GLU A 154 -27.17 1.81 -3.04
C GLU A 154 -26.70 2.64 -1.82
N TYR A 155 -25.59 3.36 -1.98
CA TYR A 155 -24.86 4.06 -0.89
C TYR A 155 -25.69 5.15 -0.17
N LEU A 156 -26.73 5.69 -0.82
CA LEU A 156 -27.49 6.85 -0.35
C LEU A 156 -28.29 6.58 0.94
N GLU A 157 -28.49 5.32 1.34
CA GLU A 157 -29.17 4.96 2.60
C GLU A 157 -28.23 4.94 3.83
N ALA A 158 -26.90 4.91 3.65
CA ALA A 158 -25.95 4.67 4.74
C ALA A 158 -25.63 5.91 5.61
N ASN A 159 -25.82 7.12 5.09
CA ASN A 159 -25.45 8.37 5.79
C ASN A 159 -26.28 8.65 7.07
N THR A 160 -27.40 7.94 7.25
CA THR A 160 -28.28 8.06 8.44
C THR A 160 -28.46 6.73 9.18
N MET A 161 -27.76 5.67 8.75
CA MET A 161 -27.87 4.36 9.36
C MET A 161 -26.85 4.22 10.49
N PRO A 162 -27.27 3.77 11.69
CA PRO A 162 -26.36 3.19 12.66
C PRO A 162 -25.50 2.12 11.99
N ILE A 163 -24.21 2.03 12.33
CA ILE A 163 -23.27 1.07 11.71
C ILE A 163 -23.76 -0.38 11.82
N GLU A 164 -24.56 -0.67 12.84
CA GLU A 164 -25.25 -1.94 13.11
C GLU A 164 -26.26 -2.33 12.01
N LYS A 165 -26.77 -1.35 11.25
CA LYS A 165 -27.68 -1.53 10.11
C LYS A 165 -26.97 -1.47 8.76
N ALA A 166 -25.71 -1.02 8.72
CA ALA A 166 -24.92 -1.00 7.51
C ALA A 166 -24.43 -2.42 7.19
N ASN A 167 -24.48 -2.83 5.93
CA ASN A 167 -23.88 -4.10 5.52
C ASN A 167 -22.35 -3.97 5.54
N ILE A 168 -21.71 -4.39 6.63
CA ILE A 168 -20.26 -4.33 6.79
C ILE A 168 -19.54 -5.59 6.34
N VAL A 169 -20.23 -6.59 5.78
CA VAL A 169 -19.58 -7.85 5.37
C VAL A 169 -18.81 -7.63 4.05
N PRO A 170 -17.47 -7.81 4.01
CA PRO A 170 -16.69 -7.61 2.80
C PRO A 170 -16.87 -8.78 1.84
N THR A 171 -16.73 -8.51 0.54
CA THR A 171 -16.65 -9.56 -0.46
C THR A 171 -15.36 -10.36 -0.32
N LEU A 172 -15.39 -11.66 -0.61
CA LEU A 172 -14.16 -12.48 -0.63
C LEU A 172 -13.14 -11.92 -1.63
N LYS A 173 -13.62 -11.39 -2.77
CA LYS A 173 -12.79 -10.68 -3.74
C LYS A 173 -12.09 -9.46 -3.09
N SER A 174 -12.84 -8.63 -2.36
CA SER A 174 -12.27 -7.47 -1.67
C SER A 174 -11.24 -7.88 -0.63
N LEU A 175 -11.48 -8.94 0.13
CA LEU A 175 -10.55 -9.42 1.14
C LEU A 175 -9.26 -9.99 0.52
N VAL A 176 -9.38 -10.83 -0.51
CA VAL A 176 -8.23 -11.47 -1.17
C VAL A 176 -7.39 -10.46 -1.94
N LEU A 177 -8.03 -9.47 -2.56
CA LEU A 177 -7.35 -8.45 -3.35
C LEU A 177 -7.00 -7.19 -2.55
N SER A 178 -7.30 -7.12 -1.25
CA SER A 178 -7.14 -5.88 -0.47
C SER A 178 -5.72 -5.32 -0.59
N ASN A 179 -4.69 -6.19 -0.56
CA ASN A 179 -3.28 -5.80 -0.67
C ASN A 179 -2.91 -5.21 -2.05
N TYR A 180 -3.69 -5.50 -3.09
CA TYR A 180 -3.45 -5.07 -4.47
C TYR A 180 -4.45 -4.01 -4.94
N ASP A 181 -5.54 -3.78 -4.19
CA ASP A 181 -6.60 -2.84 -4.55
C ASP A 181 -6.21 -1.40 -4.21
N ARG A 182 -5.23 -0.87 -4.96
CA ARG A 182 -4.65 0.45 -4.76
C ARG A 182 -4.99 1.38 -5.93
N PRO A 183 -5.21 2.68 -5.70
CA PRO A 183 -5.42 3.64 -6.77
C PRO A 183 -4.24 3.71 -7.74
N HIS A 184 -4.50 3.95 -9.02
CA HIS A 184 -3.45 4.00 -10.05
C HIS A 184 -2.38 5.07 -9.71
N ALA A 185 -2.80 6.22 -9.16
CA ALA A 185 -1.87 7.25 -8.69
C ALA A 185 -0.90 6.77 -7.61
N ILE A 186 -1.34 5.89 -6.70
CA ILE A 186 -0.47 5.32 -5.66
C ILE A 186 0.55 4.38 -6.28
N THR A 187 0.13 3.53 -7.21
CA THR A 187 1.00 2.47 -7.75
C THR A 187 1.96 2.94 -8.83
N HIS A 188 1.61 3.99 -9.57
CA HIS A 188 2.35 4.40 -10.77
C HIS A 188 2.88 5.83 -10.73
N CYS A 189 2.17 6.77 -10.10
CA CYS A 189 2.47 8.20 -10.21
C CYS A 189 3.18 8.77 -8.97
N LEU A 190 3.07 8.10 -7.82
CA LEU A 190 3.67 8.52 -6.56
C LEU A 190 5.20 8.47 -6.62
N SER A 191 5.87 9.60 -6.44
CA SER A 191 7.33 9.76 -6.68
C SER A 191 7.77 9.31 -8.08
N GLY A 192 6.81 9.26 -9.00
CA GLY A 192 6.98 8.75 -10.35
C GLY A 192 6.66 9.82 -11.41
N PRO A 193 6.26 9.40 -12.62
CA PRO A 193 5.87 10.33 -13.67
C PRO A 193 4.61 11.12 -13.29
N ILE A 194 4.48 12.30 -13.91
CA ILE A 194 3.24 13.07 -13.89
C ILE A 194 2.19 12.30 -14.70
N CYS A 195 1.10 11.90 -14.04
CA CYS A 195 -0.03 11.27 -14.68
C CYS A 195 -1.11 12.29 -15.01
N THR A 196 -1.86 12.02 -16.08
CA THR A 196 -2.99 12.83 -16.52
C THR A 196 -4.26 11.99 -16.67
N TYR A 197 -5.38 12.50 -16.15
CA TYR A 197 -6.69 11.85 -16.15
C TYR A 197 -7.78 12.81 -16.62
N GLY A 198 -8.97 12.28 -16.89
CA GLY A 198 -10.10 13.08 -17.37
C GLY A 198 -9.94 13.53 -18.82
N ASN A 199 -10.40 14.73 -19.11
CA ASN A 199 -10.28 15.32 -20.45
C ASN A 199 -8.87 15.91 -20.67
N LYS A 200 -7.96 15.13 -21.25
CA LYS A 200 -6.56 15.52 -21.48
C LYS A 200 -6.38 16.74 -22.39
N ASN A 201 -7.38 17.07 -23.19
CA ASN A 201 -7.35 18.21 -24.11
C ASN A 201 -8.00 19.47 -23.52
N SER A 202 -8.46 19.42 -22.27
CA SER A 202 -9.06 20.57 -21.61
C SER A 202 -8.01 21.61 -21.23
N ASP A 203 -8.34 22.87 -21.47
CA ASP A 203 -7.58 24.02 -20.99
C ASP A 203 -7.80 24.27 -19.49
N PHE A 204 -8.92 23.78 -18.95
CA PHE A 204 -9.16 23.81 -17.51
C PHE A 204 -8.35 22.70 -16.83
N THR A 205 -7.20 23.10 -16.27
CA THR A 205 -6.26 22.18 -15.63
C THR A 205 -6.41 22.23 -14.11
N VAL A 206 -6.59 21.06 -13.50
CA VAL A 206 -6.63 20.84 -12.05
C VAL A 206 -5.42 20.00 -11.66
N ALA A 207 -4.67 20.42 -10.65
CA ALA A 207 -3.51 19.70 -10.16
C ALA A 207 -3.80 19.00 -8.82
N LEU A 208 -3.58 17.69 -8.74
CA LEU A 208 -3.57 16.94 -7.49
C LEU A 208 -2.13 16.93 -6.94
N VAL A 209 -1.93 17.59 -5.81
CA VAL A 209 -0.61 17.83 -5.20
C VAL A 209 -0.56 17.18 -3.82
N GLY A 210 0.54 16.50 -3.49
CA GLY A 210 0.78 15.96 -2.15
C GLY A 210 1.44 14.58 -2.16
N ALA A 211 1.29 13.82 -1.07
CA ALA A 211 1.85 12.48 -0.94
C ALA A 211 0.78 11.39 -1.20
N SER A 212 0.92 10.22 -0.59
CA SER A 212 -0.01 9.09 -0.76
C SER A 212 -1.45 9.43 -0.31
N HIS A 213 -1.61 10.25 0.73
CA HIS A 213 -2.94 10.68 1.20
C HIS A 213 -3.66 11.65 0.26
N ALA A 214 -2.93 12.37 -0.59
CA ALA A 214 -3.53 13.11 -1.71
C ALA A 214 -3.80 12.16 -2.89
N ALA A 215 -2.82 11.33 -3.24
CA ALA A 215 -2.87 10.40 -4.36
C ALA A 215 -4.06 9.41 -4.28
N GLN A 216 -4.46 8.97 -3.09
CA GLN A 216 -5.58 8.05 -2.92
C GLN A 216 -6.93 8.61 -3.40
N TRP A 217 -7.09 9.94 -3.44
CA TRP A 217 -8.30 10.60 -3.94
C TRP A 217 -8.40 10.60 -5.47
N GLN A 218 -7.39 10.08 -6.18
CA GLN A 218 -7.36 10.07 -7.64
C GLN A 218 -8.62 9.48 -8.30
N PRO A 219 -9.22 8.35 -7.86
CA PRO A 219 -10.41 7.80 -8.53
C PRO A 219 -11.64 8.71 -8.42
N VAL A 220 -11.78 9.43 -7.30
CA VAL A 220 -12.85 10.44 -7.11
C VAL A 220 -12.60 11.62 -8.03
N LEU A 221 -11.37 12.13 -8.06
CA LEU A 221 -11.02 13.30 -8.85
C LEU A 221 -11.01 13.00 -10.35
N GLU A 222 -10.70 11.78 -10.77
CA GLU A 222 -10.86 11.32 -12.15
C GLU A 222 -12.34 11.25 -12.55
N HIS A 223 -13.22 10.77 -11.67
CA HIS A 223 -14.67 10.83 -11.91
C HIS A 223 -15.12 12.28 -12.07
N ALA A 224 -14.72 13.19 -11.18
CA ALA A 224 -15.01 14.61 -11.29
C ALA A 224 -14.47 15.22 -12.61
N ALA A 225 -13.23 14.87 -13.00
CA ALA A 225 -12.60 15.33 -14.23
C ALA A 225 -13.37 14.89 -15.49
N ASN A 226 -13.88 13.66 -15.49
CA ASN A 226 -14.70 13.13 -16.58
C ASN A 226 -16.10 13.76 -16.63
N LYS A 227 -16.69 14.02 -15.46
CA LYS A 227 -18.01 14.65 -15.30
C LYS A 227 -18.00 16.12 -15.74
N TYR A 228 -17.04 16.89 -15.25
CA TYR A 228 -16.91 18.33 -15.49
C TYR A 228 -15.88 18.70 -16.58
N LYS A 229 -15.40 17.71 -17.34
CA LYS A 229 -14.57 17.88 -18.55
C LYS A 229 -13.26 18.66 -18.35
N PHE A 230 -12.65 18.54 -17.17
CA PHE A 230 -11.33 19.12 -16.90
C PHE A 230 -10.19 18.11 -17.06
N LYS A 231 -8.96 18.64 -17.17
CA LYS A 231 -7.72 17.86 -17.17
C LYS A 231 -7.17 17.77 -15.76
N LEU A 232 -7.12 16.56 -15.21
CA LEU A 232 -6.49 16.30 -13.91
C LEU A 232 -5.02 15.93 -14.12
N VAL A 233 -4.11 16.59 -13.41
CA VAL A 233 -2.66 16.36 -13.47
C VAL A 233 -2.13 16.03 -12.07
N THR A 234 -1.31 15.00 -11.91
CA THR A 234 -0.77 14.61 -10.60
C THR A 234 0.66 15.08 -10.39
N ILE A 235 0.94 15.76 -9.29
CA ILE A 235 2.28 16.16 -8.84
C ILE A 235 2.47 15.57 -7.44
N LEU A 236 3.00 14.35 -7.37
CA LEU A 236 2.91 13.52 -6.16
C LEU A 236 4.28 13.11 -5.61
N SER A 237 4.50 13.35 -4.32
CA SER A 237 5.72 13.02 -3.56
C SER A 237 7.02 13.47 -4.25
N LEU A 238 7.01 14.71 -4.75
CA LEU A 238 8.20 15.38 -5.27
C LEU A 238 8.75 16.38 -4.23
N PRO A 239 10.05 16.71 -4.28
CA PRO A 239 10.62 17.83 -3.54
C PRO A 239 9.83 19.13 -3.74
N LYS A 240 9.83 20.01 -2.72
CA LYS A 240 8.97 21.21 -2.69
C LYS A 240 9.30 22.19 -3.80
N ASP A 241 10.58 22.43 -4.04
CA ASP A 241 11.11 23.25 -5.13
C ASP A 241 10.65 22.72 -6.50
N ILE A 242 10.78 21.42 -6.74
CA ILE A 242 10.32 20.76 -7.97
C ILE A 242 8.80 20.84 -8.09
N THR A 243 8.06 20.65 -6.99
CA THR A 243 6.60 20.74 -6.97
C THR A 243 6.13 22.12 -7.42
N ILE A 244 6.74 23.19 -6.88
CA ILE A 244 6.44 24.57 -7.29
C ILE A 244 6.78 24.78 -8.76
N GLU A 245 7.96 24.34 -9.23
CA GLU A 245 8.36 24.46 -10.64
C GLU A 245 7.33 23.80 -11.57
N LYS A 246 6.83 22.60 -11.21
CA LYS A 246 5.78 21.92 -11.99
C LYS A 246 4.46 22.67 -11.98
N ILE A 247 4.04 23.21 -10.84
CA ILE A 247 2.82 24.02 -10.74
C ILE A 247 2.94 25.27 -11.61
N ASP A 248 4.05 25.98 -11.54
CA ASP A 248 4.30 27.20 -12.32
C ASP A 248 4.35 26.92 -13.83
N LYS A 249 4.83 25.72 -14.21
CA LYS A 249 4.84 25.26 -15.61
C LYS A 249 3.44 24.94 -16.15
N ILE A 250 2.61 24.23 -15.38
CA ILE A 250 1.29 23.80 -15.86
C ILE A 250 0.19 24.85 -15.64
N LYS A 251 0.44 25.85 -14.76
CA LYS A 251 -0.47 26.95 -14.42
C LYS A 251 -1.92 26.48 -14.18
N PRO A 252 -2.14 25.60 -13.20
CA PRO A 252 -3.46 25.03 -12.97
C PRO A 252 -4.42 26.11 -12.46
N LYS A 253 -5.71 25.96 -12.75
CA LYS A 253 -6.76 26.83 -12.20
C LYS A 253 -7.11 26.47 -10.77
N VAL A 254 -6.90 25.19 -10.41
CA VAL A 254 -7.20 24.63 -9.09
C VAL A 254 -6.08 23.68 -8.68
N VAL A 255 -5.64 23.76 -7.43
CA VAL A 255 -4.82 22.75 -6.77
C VAL A 255 -5.65 22.05 -5.72
N ILE A 256 -5.68 20.71 -5.76
CA ILE A 256 -6.33 19.87 -4.74
C ILE A 256 -5.22 19.20 -3.94
N THR A 257 -5.28 19.31 -2.61
CA THR A 257 -4.27 18.75 -1.69
C THR A 257 -4.92 18.28 -0.38
N THR A 258 -4.17 17.56 0.45
CA THR A 258 -4.58 17.24 1.82
C THR A 258 -4.33 18.46 2.72
N SER A 259 -5.32 18.85 3.52
CA SER A 259 -5.28 20.09 4.33
C SER A 259 -4.79 19.88 5.77
N THR A 260 -4.87 18.66 6.25
CA THR A 260 -4.58 18.27 7.63
C THR A 260 -3.72 17.00 7.62
N LEU A 261 -3.15 16.65 8.77
CA LEU A 261 -2.46 15.38 8.98
C LEU A 261 -2.97 14.78 10.29
N THR A 262 -3.39 13.53 10.24
CA THR A 262 -3.83 12.74 11.41
C THR A 262 -2.70 11.84 11.93
N ASN A 263 -2.85 11.30 13.14
CA ASN A 263 -1.98 10.26 13.70
C ASN A 263 -2.81 9.09 14.26
N ASP A 264 -2.17 7.97 14.61
CA ASP A 264 -2.82 6.74 15.09
C ASP A 264 -2.94 6.64 16.62
N LYS A 265 -2.49 7.66 17.36
CA LYS A 265 -2.43 7.65 18.84
C LYS A 265 -3.53 8.48 19.48
N ASN A 266 -3.97 9.55 18.82
CA ASN A 266 -4.98 10.46 19.36
C ASN A 266 -5.65 11.28 18.25
N ALA A 267 -6.78 11.89 18.62
CA ALA A 267 -7.53 12.84 17.81
C ALA A 267 -6.85 14.21 17.72
N ASN A 268 -5.56 14.24 17.35
CA ASN A 268 -4.84 15.48 17.08
C ASN A 268 -4.54 15.61 15.59
N GLU A 269 -5.21 16.57 14.97
CA GLU A 269 -4.95 16.99 13.60
C GLU A 269 -4.06 18.22 13.59
N ILE A 270 -3.09 18.24 12.68
CA ILE A 270 -2.28 19.42 12.39
C ILE A 270 -2.54 19.89 10.96
N LEU A 271 -2.33 21.17 10.68
CA LEU A 271 -2.51 21.73 9.34
C LEU A 271 -1.35 21.32 8.43
N ASN A 272 -1.65 21.06 7.17
CA ASN A 272 -0.69 20.61 6.18
C ASN A 272 -0.33 21.73 5.18
N GLU A 273 0.88 22.29 5.30
CA GLU A 273 1.42 23.23 4.31
C GLU A 273 0.61 24.53 4.05
N ILE A 274 0.18 25.22 5.12
CA ILE A 274 -0.57 26.50 5.02
C ILE A 274 0.12 27.54 4.12
N GLU A 275 1.45 27.64 4.20
CA GLU A 275 2.23 28.59 3.38
C GLU A 275 2.16 28.27 1.88
N LEU A 276 1.99 27.00 1.51
CA LEU A 276 1.73 26.62 0.13
C LEU A 276 0.36 27.15 -0.31
N TRP A 277 -0.67 27.02 0.53
CA TRP A 277 -2.02 27.51 0.19
C TRP A 277 -1.98 29.02 -0.09
N LYS A 278 -1.41 29.80 0.84
CA LYS A 278 -1.26 31.26 0.67
C LYS A 278 -0.51 31.62 -0.60
N LYS A 279 0.60 30.93 -0.88
CA LYS A 279 1.40 31.17 -2.09
C LYS A 279 0.58 30.94 -3.36
N LEU A 280 -0.16 29.84 -3.43
CA LEU A 280 -0.97 29.48 -4.60
C LEU A 280 -2.16 30.42 -4.78
N THR A 281 -2.87 30.75 -3.70
CA THR A 281 -4.01 31.67 -3.77
C THR A 281 -3.60 33.09 -4.13
N ASN A 282 -2.44 33.57 -3.64
CA ASN A 282 -1.88 34.86 -4.05
C ASN A 282 -1.51 34.89 -5.53
N ALA A 283 -1.22 33.73 -6.13
CA ALA A 283 -1.00 33.59 -7.58
C ALA A 283 -2.31 33.42 -8.38
N GLY A 284 -3.47 33.55 -7.73
CA GLY A 284 -4.80 33.42 -8.35
C GLY A 284 -5.24 31.97 -8.61
N ILE A 285 -4.57 30.98 -7.99
CA ILE A 285 -4.93 29.56 -8.09
C ILE A 285 -5.87 29.22 -6.92
N ASN A 286 -7.04 28.65 -7.21
CA ASN A 286 -7.92 28.17 -6.14
C ASN A 286 -7.33 26.92 -5.49
N VAL A 287 -7.44 26.77 -4.18
CA VAL A 287 -6.92 25.61 -3.44
C VAL A 287 -8.07 24.89 -2.76
N ILE A 288 -8.26 23.62 -3.08
CA ILE A 288 -9.17 22.72 -2.36
C ILE A 288 -8.33 21.87 -1.41
N GLY A 289 -8.48 22.10 -0.11
CA GLY A 289 -7.86 21.30 0.94
C GLY A 289 -8.83 20.25 1.46
N ILE A 290 -8.55 18.96 1.20
CA ILE A 290 -9.33 17.83 1.69
C ILE A 290 -8.81 17.41 3.08
N ARG A 291 -9.70 17.29 4.05
CA ARG A 291 -9.40 16.78 5.39
C ARG A 291 -8.76 15.39 5.33
N ASP A 292 -7.74 15.15 6.14
CA ASP A 292 -7.11 13.84 6.20
C ASP A 292 -8.05 12.81 6.85
N ASN A 293 -7.80 11.54 6.57
CA ASN A 293 -8.64 10.45 7.04
C ASN A 293 -8.16 9.86 8.38
N PRO A 294 -9.02 9.08 9.07
CA PRO A 294 -8.62 8.33 10.26
C PRO A 294 -7.42 7.41 10.04
N ARG A 295 -6.60 7.23 11.09
CA ARG A 295 -5.50 6.25 11.10
C ARG A 295 -5.72 5.19 12.18
N PHE A 296 -5.55 3.94 11.79
CA PHE A 296 -5.67 2.78 12.65
C PHE A 296 -4.28 2.37 13.16
N SER A 297 -4.21 1.89 14.39
CA SER A 297 -2.98 1.30 14.95
C SER A 297 -2.66 -0.06 14.31
N ILE A 298 -3.67 -0.76 13.79
CA ILE A 298 -3.58 -2.09 13.19
C ILE A 298 -3.98 -2.10 11.71
N TYR A 299 -3.41 -3.04 10.95
CA TYR A 299 -3.76 -3.27 9.55
C TYR A 299 -5.19 -3.80 9.42
N GLN A 300 -6.01 -3.14 8.61
CA GLN A 300 -7.45 -3.44 8.56
C GLN A 300 -7.77 -4.78 7.91
N ASN A 301 -7.06 -5.15 6.84
CA ASN A 301 -7.17 -6.48 6.23
C ASN A 301 -6.88 -7.62 7.23
N ALA A 302 -5.88 -7.45 8.11
CA ALA A 302 -5.54 -8.42 9.14
C ALA A 302 -6.64 -8.49 10.21
N CYS A 303 -7.16 -7.34 10.65
CA CYS A 303 -8.26 -7.28 11.60
C CYS A 303 -9.51 -8.00 11.08
N ILE A 304 -9.93 -7.70 9.84
CA ILE A 304 -11.09 -8.29 9.19
C ILE A 304 -10.94 -9.81 9.09
N SER A 305 -9.75 -10.30 8.68
CA SER A 305 -9.48 -11.72 8.54
C SER A 305 -9.56 -12.47 9.87
N LYS A 306 -9.20 -11.81 10.98
CA LYS A 306 -9.24 -12.38 12.33
C LYS A 306 -10.64 -12.33 12.96
N ASN A 307 -11.44 -11.31 12.67
CA ASN A 307 -12.71 -11.05 13.35
C ASN A 307 -13.93 -11.24 12.42
N LYS A 308 -13.97 -12.34 11.65
CA LYS A 308 -15.02 -12.59 10.65
C LYS A 308 -16.44 -12.58 11.22
N ASP A 309 -16.60 -12.99 12.48
CA ASP A 309 -17.90 -13.08 13.15
C ASP A 309 -18.33 -11.75 13.79
N ASN A 310 -17.40 -10.81 14.00
CA ASN A 310 -17.69 -9.48 14.55
C ASN A 310 -16.75 -8.42 13.98
N LEU A 311 -17.10 -7.89 12.81
CA LEU A 311 -16.31 -6.90 12.09
C LEU A 311 -16.34 -5.51 12.74
N LEU A 312 -17.27 -5.23 13.66
CA LEU A 312 -17.33 -3.96 14.38
C LEU A 312 -16.09 -3.72 15.25
N ILE A 313 -15.41 -4.78 15.69
CA ILE A 313 -14.12 -4.71 16.40
C ILE A 313 -13.04 -4.02 15.56
N CYS A 314 -13.18 -4.07 14.22
CA CYS A 314 -12.27 -3.41 13.29
C CYS A 314 -12.69 -1.96 12.98
N SER A 315 -13.73 -1.44 13.62
CA SER A 315 -14.15 -0.05 13.44
C SER A 315 -13.49 0.84 14.50
N LEU A 316 -13.19 2.08 14.14
CA LEU A 316 -12.70 3.09 15.09
C LEU A 316 -13.84 3.95 15.61
N ASP A 317 -13.71 4.44 16.85
CA ASP A 317 -14.48 5.59 17.29
C ASP A 317 -13.91 6.85 16.61
N LYS A 318 -14.76 7.57 15.89
CA LYS A 318 -14.40 8.76 15.13
C LYS A 318 -13.73 9.82 16.02
N ASP A 319 -14.23 10.00 17.24
CA ASP A 319 -13.75 11.04 18.16
C ASP A 319 -12.39 10.69 18.80
N GLN A 320 -11.89 9.46 18.63
CA GLN A 320 -10.57 9.04 19.10
C GLN A 320 -9.45 9.34 18.10
N VAL A 321 -9.79 9.58 16.83
CA VAL A 321 -8.83 9.67 15.72
C VAL A 321 -8.97 10.92 14.87
N LEU A 322 -10.09 11.62 14.98
CA LEU A 322 -10.33 12.93 14.34
C LEU A 322 -10.77 13.94 15.39
N THR A 323 -10.32 15.19 15.23
CA THR A 323 -10.82 16.31 16.04
C THR A 323 -12.31 16.54 15.75
N LYS A 324 -13.07 17.02 16.74
CA LYS A 324 -14.51 17.28 16.55
C LYS A 324 -14.79 18.36 15.51
N GLN A 325 -13.88 19.33 15.37
CA GLN A 325 -14.01 20.43 14.42
C GLN A 325 -12.88 20.39 13.41
N TYR A 326 -13.23 20.46 12.13
CA TYR A 326 -12.24 20.51 11.06
C TYR A 326 -11.43 21.81 11.11
N ILE A 327 -10.20 21.73 11.60
CA ILE A 327 -9.35 22.89 11.90
C ILE A 327 -8.97 23.73 10.68
N ALA A 328 -8.98 23.17 9.46
CA ALA A 328 -8.69 23.94 8.25
C ALA A 328 -9.86 24.85 7.84
N LYS A 329 -11.08 24.59 8.35
CA LYS A 329 -12.29 25.34 7.96
C LYS A 329 -12.21 26.83 8.27
N LYS A 330 -11.48 27.22 9.33
CA LYS A 330 -11.29 28.64 9.68
C LYS A 330 -10.54 29.43 8.59
N TYR A 331 -9.68 28.78 7.82
CA TYR A 331 -8.85 29.44 6.81
C TYR A 331 -9.60 29.81 5.53
N GLU A 332 -10.83 29.33 5.32
CA GLU A 332 -11.66 29.82 4.21
C GLU A 332 -11.95 31.33 4.36
N LYS A 333 -11.98 31.84 5.59
CA LYS A 333 -12.17 33.28 5.87
C LYS A 333 -10.85 34.07 5.83
N GLU A 334 -9.73 33.41 6.12
CA GLU A 334 -8.41 34.06 6.22
C GLU A 334 -7.66 34.06 4.88
N ILE A 335 -7.92 33.09 4.01
CA ILE A 335 -7.22 32.88 2.74
C ILE A 335 -8.25 32.85 1.60
N GLN A 336 -8.38 33.98 0.90
CA GLN A 336 -9.28 34.08 -0.25
C GLN A 336 -8.86 33.10 -1.35
N GLY A 337 -9.80 32.27 -1.83
CA GLY A 337 -9.54 31.23 -2.84
C GLY A 337 -9.15 29.86 -2.25
N PHE A 338 -9.07 29.74 -0.92
CA PHE A 338 -8.95 28.45 -0.24
C PHE A 338 -10.34 27.90 0.14
N HIS A 339 -10.56 26.62 -0.13
CA HIS A 339 -11.79 25.89 0.15
C HIS A 339 -11.46 24.64 0.97
N ALA A 340 -12.03 24.55 2.16
CA ALA A 340 -11.80 23.44 3.08
C ALA A 340 -12.93 22.41 2.92
N VAL A 341 -12.57 21.24 2.40
CA VAL A 341 -13.48 20.12 2.15
C VAL A 341 -13.31 19.04 3.21
N ASP A 342 -14.41 18.64 3.83
CA ASP A 342 -14.48 17.52 4.77
C ASP A 342 -15.35 16.40 4.18
N LEU A 343 -14.71 15.26 3.87
CA LEU A 343 -15.38 14.06 3.34
C LEU A 343 -15.55 12.98 4.42
N THR A 344 -15.30 13.31 5.69
CA THR A 344 -15.35 12.36 6.81
C THR A 344 -16.68 11.64 6.90
N SER A 345 -17.81 12.30 6.60
CA SER A 345 -19.13 11.66 6.62
C SER A 345 -19.30 10.52 5.62
N LEU A 346 -18.47 10.48 4.57
CA LEU A 346 -18.49 9.41 3.57
C LEU A 346 -17.65 8.19 3.99
N ILE A 347 -16.79 8.38 4.98
CA ILE A 347 -15.80 7.41 5.46
C ILE A 347 -16.20 6.87 6.84
N CYS A 348 -16.67 7.77 7.70
CA CYS A 348 -17.12 7.51 9.06
C CYS A 348 -18.62 7.81 9.16
N PHE A 349 -19.36 6.81 9.62
CA PHE A 349 -20.75 6.97 10.02
C PHE A 349 -20.84 7.69 11.37
N GLU A 350 -22.05 7.87 11.92
CA GLU A 350 -22.34 8.77 13.06
C GLU A 350 -21.21 8.94 14.07
N LYS A 351 -20.75 7.83 14.68
CA LYS A 351 -19.66 7.82 15.66
C LYS A 351 -18.52 6.87 15.32
N SER A 352 -18.61 6.14 14.22
CA SER A 352 -17.64 5.08 13.95
C SER A 352 -17.20 5.02 12.49
N CYS A 353 -15.91 4.77 12.31
CA CYS A 353 -15.25 4.61 11.03
C CYS A 353 -15.01 3.11 10.79
N PRO A 354 -15.83 2.43 9.99
CA PRO A 354 -15.68 1.00 9.75
C PRO A 354 -14.46 0.67 8.89
N ALA A 355 -14.01 -0.58 8.96
CA ALA A 355 -13.02 -1.13 8.05
C ALA A 355 -13.62 -1.54 6.69
N THR A 356 -14.93 -1.77 6.64
CA THR A 356 -15.66 -2.36 5.51
C THR A 356 -17.05 -1.75 5.36
N VAL A 357 -17.55 -1.65 4.13
CA VAL A 357 -18.93 -1.23 3.83
C VAL A 357 -19.37 -1.82 2.50
N ASN A 358 -20.59 -2.33 2.44
CA ASN A 358 -21.28 -2.84 1.25
C ASN A 358 -20.41 -3.76 0.37
N GLY A 359 -19.69 -4.70 0.98
CA GLY A 359 -18.81 -5.64 0.27
C GLY A 359 -17.41 -5.10 -0.05
N TYR A 360 -17.13 -3.83 0.25
CA TYR A 360 -15.82 -3.21 0.03
C TYR A 360 -15.04 -3.13 1.34
N THR A 361 -13.75 -3.42 1.27
CA THR A 361 -12.77 -3.04 2.28
C THR A 361 -12.42 -1.57 2.07
N ILE A 362 -12.65 -0.73 3.07
CA ILE A 362 -12.39 0.72 2.97
C ILE A 362 -10.88 0.98 2.91
N TYR A 363 -10.10 0.30 3.74
CA TYR A 363 -8.66 0.52 3.87
C TYR A 363 -7.85 -0.71 3.45
N TYR A 364 -6.84 -0.53 2.59
CA TYR A 364 -5.94 -1.63 2.25
C TYR A 364 -4.81 -1.83 3.27
N ASP A 365 -4.54 -0.81 4.10
CA ASP A 365 -3.58 -0.87 5.20
C ASP A 365 -4.15 -0.23 6.48
N ARG A 366 -3.33 0.53 7.21
CA ARG A 366 -3.71 1.22 8.43
C ARG A 366 -4.46 2.54 8.20
N HIS A 367 -4.45 3.09 6.99
CA HIS A 367 -5.03 4.42 6.76
C HIS A 367 -5.27 4.77 5.30
N HIS A 368 -4.78 4.02 4.31
CA HIS A 368 -5.02 4.36 2.92
C HIS A 368 -6.25 3.65 2.37
N PHE A 369 -7.03 4.38 1.57
CA PHE A 369 -8.24 3.85 0.97
C PHE A 369 -8.00 2.88 -0.18
N SER A 370 -8.81 1.83 -0.24
CA SER A 370 -8.83 0.90 -1.38
C SER A 370 -9.37 1.57 -2.64
N ASN A 371 -8.86 1.19 -3.80
CA ASN A 371 -9.34 1.74 -5.06
C ASN A 371 -10.80 1.37 -5.35
N SER A 372 -11.25 0.17 -4.98
CA SER A 372 -12.66 -0.20 -5.15
C SER A 372 -13.58 0.67 -4.30
N PHE A 373 -13.22 0.95 -3.05
CA PHE A 373 -13.99 1.86 -2.20
C PHE A 373 -14.01 3.28 -2.76
N MET A 374 -12.85 3.81 -3.17
CA MET A 374 -12.78 5.16 -3.75
C MET A 374 -13.63 5.30 -5.01
N LYS A 375 -13.66 4.28 -5.89
CA LYS A 375 -14.55 4.24 -7.05
C LYS A 375 -16.02 4.15 -6.67
N TYR A 376 -16.33 3.38 -5.64
CA TYR A 376 -17.69 3.22 -5.13
C TYR A 376 -18.27 4.55 -4.62
N ILE A 377 -17.48 5.37 -3.91
CA ILE A 377 -17.93 6.68 -3.41
C ILE A 377 -17.68 7.85 -4.38
N SER A 378 -17.11 7.61 -5.56
CA SER A 378 -16.65 8.67 -6.48
C SER A 378 -17.71 9.72 -6.79
N GLU A 379 -18.95 9.31 -7.07
CA GLU A 379 -20.02 10.25 -7.38
C GLU A 379 -20.44 11.07 -6.15
N ALA A 380 -20.70 10.40 -5.02
CA ALA A 380 -21.09 11.06 -3.77
C ALA A 380 -20.01 12.03 -3.28
N ALA A 381 -18.74 11.61 -3.29
CA ALA A 381 -17.61 12.45 -2.92
C ALA A 381 -17.43 13.63 -3.87
N THR A 382 -17.61 13.43 -5.18
CA THR A 382 -17.58 14.53 -6.16
C THR A 382 -18.67 15.56 -5.88
N ASN A 383 -19.90 15.12 -5.63
CA ASN A 383 -21.02 16.01 -5.32
C ASN A 383 -20.77 16.79 -4.02
N GLU A 384 -20.21 16.15 -3.00
CA GLU A 384 -19.89 16.80 -1.72
C GLU A 384 -18.71 17.80 -1.86
N ILE A 385 -17.68 17.48 -2.66
CA ILE A 385 -16.61 18.42 -3.00
C ILE A 385 -17.19 19.68 -3.66
N VAL A 386 -18.06 19.52 -4.66
CA VAL A 386 -18.66 20.67 -5.37
C VAL A 386 -19.58 21.47 -4.48
N LYS A 387 -20.32 20.81 -3.58
CA LYS A 387 -21.17 21.48 -2.59
C LYS A 387 -20.36 22.33 -1.62
N GLN A 388 -19.21 21.84 -1.16
CA GLN A 388 -18.34 22.56 -0.22
C GLN A 388 -17.42 23.57 -0.90
N ALA A 389 -17.10 23.40 -2.19
CA ALA A 389 -16.32 24.31 -3.02
C ALA A 389 -17.08 24.68 -4.32
N PRO A 390 -18.17 25.47 -4.20
CA PRO A 390 -19.07 25.74 -5.32
C PRO A 390 -18.40 26.55 -6.41
N ASN A 391 -18.70 26.22 -7.68
CA ASN A 391 -18.18 26.88 -8.87
C ASN A 391 -16.66 26.82 -9.00
N ILE A 392 -15.98 25.86 -8.37
CA ILE A 392 -14.53 25.67 -8.52
C ILE A 392 -14.22 24.62 -9.57
N LEU A 393 -14.85 23.43 -9.49
CA LEU A 393 -14.61 22.33 -10.43
C LEU A 393 -15.70 22.20 -11.51
N ASN A 394 -16.90 22.73 -11.26
CA ASN A 394 -18.10 22.57 -12.09
C ASN A 394 -18.47 23.84 -12.89
N LYS A 395 -17.46 24.64 -13.25
CA LYS A 395 -17.67 25.85 -14.05
C LYS A 395 -18.07 25.55 -15.48
#